data_AF-A0A642C2F8-F1
#
_entry.id   AF-A0A642C2F8-F1
#
_cell.length_a   1.000
_cell.length_b   1.000
_cell.length_c   1.000
_cell.angle_alpha   90.00
_cell.angle_beta   90.00
_cell.angle_gamma   90.00
#
_symmetry.space_group_name_H-M   'P 1'
#
loop_
_entity.id
_entity.type
_entity.pdbx_description
1 polymer ?
#
loop_
_entity_poly.entity_id
_entity_poly.type
_entity_poly.pdbx_seq_one_letter_code
_entity_poly.pdbx_strand_id
1 'polypeptide(L)'
;YTQDNDIYLSAAPVAETKNLRKESKDVPSFTVDKDYHIESLLTDNEGAYELSLNIEAGKAEIMGFSLFNDKGEKVDIYFNLPEKKLVMDRTKSGIVDFGKNSSPHEIEAHDRRKTTSINYIDDFALATWAPIQKENEYKLDVFVDKCSVEIFLDGGKIAMTNLIFPTEPYNRMCFYSKGGTFAVDSFSVYRLGL
;
A
#
# COMPACT_ATOMS: atom_id res chain seq x y z
N TYR A 1 -0.99 6.25 -20.70
CA TYR A 1 -1.41 4.98 -21.31
C TYR A 1 -2.81 5.14 -21.91
N THR A 2 -3.22 4.26 -22.81
CA THR A 2 -4.57 4.29 -23.39
C THR A 2 -5.42 3.18 -22.78
N GLN A 3 -6.64 3.51 -22.37
CA GLN A 3 -7.64 2.56 -21.86
C GLN A 3 -9.03 3.03 -22.29
N ASP A 4 -9.86 2.13 -22.80
CA ASP A 4 -11.23 2.45 -23.25
C ASP A 4 -11.29 3.66 -24.23
N ASN A 5 -10.30 3.77 -25.13
CA ASN A 5 -10.08 4.88 -26.06
C ASN A 5 -9.72 6.25 -25.44
N ASP A 6 -9.59 6.34 -24.12
CA ASP A 6 -9.13 7.54 -23.43
C ASP A 6 -7.63 7.49 -23.14
N ILE A 7 -7.01 8.67 -23.08
CA ILE A 7 -5.59 8.84 -22.77
C ILE A 7 -5.46 9.26 -21.30
N TYR A 8 -4.76 8.44 -20.53
CA TYR A 8 -4.49 8.66 -19.12
C TYR A 8 -3.01 8.99 -18.89
N LEU A 9 -2.75 9.88 -17.94
CA LEU A 9 -1.40 10.09 -17.42
C LEU A 9 -1.00 8.89 -16.54
N SER A 10 0.22 8.40 -16.72
CA SER A 10 0.86 7.47 -15.79
C SER A 10 1.98 8.17 -15.04
N ALA A 11 2.11 7.90 -13.74
CA ALA A 11 3.17 8.39 -12.89
C ALA A 11 3.91 7.21 -12.27
N ALA A 12 5.13 6.96 -12.71
CA ALA A 12 5.99 5.89 -12.21
C ALA A 12 7.21 6.48 -11.49
N PRO A 13 7.86 5.72 -10.58
CA PRO A 13 9.12 6.13 -9.96
C PRO A 13 10.17 6.45 -11.03
N VAL A 14 10.97 7.50 -10.80
CA VAL A 14 12.11 7.82 -11.67
C VAL A 14 13.12 6.68 -11.64
N ALA A 15 13.79 6.42 -12.76
CA ALA A 15 14.66 5.24 -12.91
C ALA A 15 15.83 5.23 -11.90
N GLU A 16 16.28 6.41 -11.48
CA GLU A 16 17.35 6.63 -10.51
C GLU A 16 17.02 6.08 -9.12
N THR A 17 15.74 5.89 -8.78
CA THR A 17 15.36 5.24 -7.50
C THR A 17 15.96 3.85 -7.37
N LYS A 18 16.20 3.14 -8.47
CA LYS A 18 16.87 1.82 -8.46
C LYS A 18 18.30 1.89 -7.97
N ASN A 19 18.97 3.04 -8.08
CA ASN A 19 20.33 3.23 -7.57
C ASN A 19 20.38 3.35 -6.04
N LEU A 20 19.22 3.59 -5.39
CA LEU A 20 19.10 3.62 -3.94
C LEU A 20 19.02 2.22 -3.33
N ARG A 21 18.70 1.19 -4.13
CA ARG A 21 18.62 -0.20 -3.67
C ARG A 21 19.99 -0.64 -3.15
N LYS A 22 20.03 -1.13 -1.90
CA LYS A 22 21.20 -1.72 -1.26
C LYS A 22 21.02 -3.23 -1.19
N GLU A 23 20.92 -3.80 0.01
CA GLU A 23 20.60 -5.22 0.13
C GLU A 23 19.16 -5.53 -0.32
N SER A 24 18.96 -6.77 -0.76
CA SER A 24 17.64 -7.31 -1.06
C SER A 24 17.37 -8.58 -0.28
N LYS A 25 16.08 -8.84 -0.06
CA LYS A 25 15.54 -10.11 0.41
C LYS A 25 14.46 -10.56 -0.55
N ASP A 26 14.73 -11.66 -1.25
CA ASP A 26 13.73 -12.31 -2.09
C ASP A 26 12.92 -13.30 -1.26
N VAL A 27 11.61 -13.27 -1.46
CA VAL A 27 10.66 -14.20 -0.86
C VAL A 27 10.18 -15.14 -1.96
N PRO A 28 10.34 -16.47 -1.81
CA PRO A 28 9.83 -17.44 -2.78
C PRO A 28 8.34 -17.26 -3.03
N SER A 29 7.84 -17.69 -4.19
CA SER A 29 6.41 -17.62 -4.48
C SER A 29 5.57 -18.40 -3.48
N PHE A 30 4.38 -17.90 -3.17
CA PHE A 30 3.45 -18.55 -2.25
C PHE A 30 2.00 -18.26 -2.61
N THR A 31 1.12 -19.17 -2.23
CA THR A 31 -0.33 -18.97 -2.28
C THR A 31 -0.84 -18.44 -0.95
N VAL A 32 -1.74 -17.46 -1.00
CA VAL A 32 -2.43 -16.92 0.16
C VAL A 32 -3.81 -17.57 0.23
N ASP A 33 -3.87 -18.71 0.93
CA ASP A 33 -5.09 -19.44 1.29
C ASP A 33 -5.49 -19.27 2.77
N LYS A 34 -4.58 -18.68 3.54
CA LYS A 34 -4.67 -18.23 4.93
C LYS A 34 -3.63 -17.14 5.14
N ASP A 35 -3.60 -16.57 6.34
CA ASP A 35 -2.62 -15.56 6.69
C ASP A 35 -1.18 -16.08 6.47
N TYR A 36 -0.41 -15.35 5.65
CA TYR A 36 0.99 -15.66 5.36
C TYR A 36 1.87 -14.58 5.97
N HIS A 37 2.61 -14.96 7.02
CA HIS A 37 3.41 -14.04 7.81
C HIS A 37 4.87 -14.00 7.35
N ILE A 38 5.41 -12.79 7.29
CA ILE A 38 6.82 -12.50 7.10
C ILE A 38 7.28 -11.76 8.35
N GLU A 39 7.99 -12.50 9.20
CA GLU A 39 8.40 -12.06 10.54
C GLU A 39 9.54 -11.04 10.54
N SER A 40 10.21 -10.84 9.41
CA SER A 40 11.23 -9.82 9.25
C SER A 40 11.35 -9.48 7.77
N LEU A 41 11.18 -8.21 7.42
CA LEU A 41 11.39 -7.70 6.06
C LEU A 41 12.87 -7.56 5.75
N LEU A 42 13.63 -6.92 6.65
CA LEU A 42 15.07 -6.68 6.54
C LEU A 42 15.72 -6.81 7.92
N THR A 43 16.98 -7.22 7.97
CA THR A 43 17.83 -7.12 9.17
C THR A 43 18.10 -5.63 9.44
N ASP A 44 18.05 -5.17 10.69
CA ASP A 44 18.31 -3.75 11.06
C ASP A 44 17.51 -2.75 10.20
N ASN A 45 16.20 -3.00 10.02
CA ASN A 45 15.33 -2.15 9.20
C ASN A 45 15.15 -0.75 9.85
N GLU A 46 15.62 0.30 9.17
CA GLU A 46 15.53 1.69 9.63
C GLU A 46 14.28 2.43 9.10
N GLY A 47 13.40 1.72 8.38
CA GLY A 47 12.12 2.25 7.89
C GLY A 47 12.13 2.79 6.47
N ALA A 48 13.23 2.65 5.73
CA ALA A 48 13.34 3.02 4.31
C ALA A 48 13.57 1.79 3.43
N TYR A 49 12.57 1.37 2.68
CA TYR A 49 12.64 0.20 1.82
C TYR A 49 11.62 0.24 0.66
N GLU A 50 11.89 -0.54 -0.36
CA GLU A 50 11.00 -0.79 -1.50
C GLU A 50 10.49 -2.24 -1.45
N LEU A 51 9.19 -2.43 -1.68
CA LEU A 51 8.56 -3.72 -1.91
C LEU A 51 8.20 -3.82 -3.39
N SER A 52 8.74 -4.79 -4.09
CA SER A 52 8.38 -5.07 -5.48
C SER A 52 7.68 -6.42 -5.55
N LEU A 53 6.39 -6.40 -5.87
CA LEU A 53 5.48 -7.54 -5.78
C LEU A 53 4.81 -7.81 -7.13
N ASN A 54 4.62 -9.08 -7.44
CA ASN A 54 3.72 -9.53 -8.49
C ASN A 54 2.64 -10.44 -7.90
N ILE A 55 1.37 -10.08 -8.11
CA ILE A 55 0.21 -10.76 -7.53
C ILE A 55 -0.65 -11.34 -8.64
N GLU A 56 -0.92 -12.64 -8.59
CA GLU A 56 -1.94 -13.29 -9.43
C GLU A 56 -3.27 -13.37 -8.68
N ALA A 57 -4.34 -12.80 -9.25
CA ALA A 57 -5.57 -12.53 -8.51
C ALA A 57 -6.35 -13.78 -8.05
N GLY A 58 -6.16 -14.90 -8.76
CA GLY A 58 -6.85 -16.15 -8.46
C GLY A 58 -8.38 -15.99 -8.34
N LYS A 59 -8.95 -16.48 -7.24
CA LYS A 59 -10.39 -16.40 -6.93
C LYS A 59 -10.73 -15.46 -5.79
N ALA A 60 -9.73 -14.82 -5.17
CA ALA A 60 -9.96 -13.93 -4.05
C ALA A 60 -10.83 -12.73 -4.44
N GLU A 61 -11.76 -12.35 -3.56
CA GLU A 61 -12.51 -11.10 -3.68
C GLU A 61 -11.72 -9.94 -3.07
N ILE A 62 -11.05 -10.21 -1.94
CA ILE A 62 -10.11 -9.30 -1.29
C ILE A 62 -8.72 -9.94 -1.28
N MET A 63 -7.73 -9.20 -1.75
CA MET A 63 -6.31 -9.57 -1.70
C MET A 63 -5.56 -8.46 -0.99
N GLY A 64 -4.92 -8.74 0.14
CA GLY A 64 -4.31 -7.69 0.93
C GLY A 64 -3.06 -8.13 1.66
N PHE A 65 -2.36 -7.11 2.13
CA PHE A 65 -1.28 -7.26 3.08
C PHE A 65 -1.25 -6.07 4.05
N SER A 66 -0.91 -6.35 5.30
CA SER A 66 -0.58 -5.33 6.30
C SER A 66 0.94 -5.25 6.45
N LEU A 67 1.48 -4.04 6.50
CA LEU A 67 2.81 -3.75 7.06
C LEU A 67 2.61 -3.34 8.52
N PHE A 68 3.37 -3.92 9.45
CA PHE A 68 3.17 -3.68 10.87
C PHE A 68 4.46 -3.79 11.68
N ASN A 69 4.42 -3.30 12.91
CA ASN A 69 5.50 -3.37 13.89
C ASN A 69 5.05 -4.01 15.20
N ASP A 70 5.98 -4.18 16.15
CA ASP A 70 5.73 -4.86 17.42
C ASP A 70 4.91 -4.01 18.42
N LYS A 71 4.71 -2.71 18.12
CA LYS A 71 3.77 -1.83 18.85
C LYS A 71 2.32 -2.04 18.43
N GLY A 72 2.07 -2.86 17.40
CA GLY A 72 0.73 -3.09 16.83
C GLY A 72 0.26 -1.99 15.89
N GLU A 73 1.16 -1.08 15.49
CA GLU A 73 0.90 -0.07 14.48
C GLU A 73 0.99 -0.72 13.11
N LYS A 74 0.12 -0.31 12.19
CA LYS A 74 0.05 -0.90 10.86
C LYS A 74 -0.54 0.02 9.81
N VAL A 75 -0.15 -0.26 8.58
CA VAL A 75 -0.83 0.20 7.38
C VAL A 75 -1.32 -1.01 6.60
N ASP A 76 -2.55 -0.96 6.12
CA ASP A 76 -3.19 -2.05 5.40
C ASP A 76 -3.39 -1.68 3.93
N ILE A 77 -2.91 -2.51 3.01
CA ILE A 77 -3.02 -2.28 1.57
C ILE A 77 -3.74 -3.46 0.96
N TYR A 78 -4.83 -3.21 0.24
CA TYR A 78 -5.63 -4.30 -0.32
C TYR A 78 -6.38 -3.91 -1.60
N PHE A 79 -6.56 -4.90 -2.45
CA PHE A 79 -7.49 -4.87 -3.57
C PHE A 79 -8.86 -5.36 -3.10
N ASN A 80 -9.89 -4.56 -3.29
CA ASN A 80 -11.28 -4.98 -3.23
C ASN A 80 -11.79 -5.14 -4.66
N LEU A 81 -11.72 -6.35 -5.20
CA LEU A 81 -12.06 -6.63 -6.60
C LEU A 81 -13.57 -6.46 -6.90
N PRO A 82 -14.50 -6.86 -6.01
CA PRO A 82 -15.93 -6.56 -6.20
C PRO A 82 -16.22 -5.06 -6.31
N GLU A 83 -15.60 -4.24 -5.46
CA GLU A 83 -15.78 -2.78 -5.50
C GLU A 83 -14.85 -2.06 -6.49
N LYS A 84 -13.93 -2.79 -7.13
CA LYS A 84 -12.94 -2.25 -8.07
C LYS A 84 -12.08 -1.16 -7.43
N LYS A 85 -11.54 -1.41 -6.23
CA LYS A 85 -10.68 -0.46 -5.52
C LYS A 85 -9.34 -1.07 -5.14
N LEU A 86 -8.26 -0.32 -5.31
CA LEU A 86 -7.04 -0.44 -4.51
C LEU A 86 -7.19 0.51 -3.31
N VAL A 87 -7.00 0.00 -2.10
CA VAL A 87 -7.20 0.73 -0.85
C VAL A 87 -5.91 0.73 -0.04
N MET A 88 -5.62 1.85 0.60
CA MET A 88 -4.58 1.98 1.62
C MET A 88 -5.19 2.58 2.88
N ASP A 89 -5.29 1.79 3.93
CA ASP A 89 -5.82 2.17 5.24
C ASP A 89 -4.71 2.50 6.22
N ARG A 90 -4.66 3.78 6.64
CA ARG A 90 -3.68 4.31 7.60
C ARG A 90 -4.27 4.67 8.96
N THR A 91 -5.49 4.23 9.27
CA THR A 91 -6.18 4.53 10.54
C THR A 91 -5.45 4.02 11.78
N LYS A 92 -4.52 3.07 11.62
CA LYS A 92 -3.69 2.49 12.70
C LYS A 92 -2.19 2.64 12.45
N SER A 93 -1.79 3.61 11.62
CA SER A 93 -0.40 3.77 11.13
C SER A 93 0.59 4.39 12.14
N GLY A 94 0.28 4.33 13.44
CA GLY A 94 1.05 4.95 14.52
C GLY A 94 0.38 6.18 15.09
N ILE A 95 1.08 7.31 15.08
CA ILE A 95 0.53 8.61 15.47
C ILE A 95 -0.45 9.03 14.36
N VAL A 96 -1.73 9.18 14.69
CA VAL A 96 -2.78 9.47 13.69
C VAL A 96 -3.70 10.62 14.10
N ASP A 97 -3.49 11.23 15.25
CA ASP A 97 -4.42 12.20 15.83
C ASP A 97 -4.24 13.65 15.37
N PHE A 98 -3.51 13.83 14.27
CA PHE A 98 -3.32 15.12 13.61
C PHE A 98 -4.65 15.77 13.19
N GLY A 99 -5.68 14.97 12.90
CA GLY A 99 -6.98 15.47 12.47
C GLY A 99 -7.88 15.97 13.61
N LYS A 100 -7.59 15.68 14.90
CA LYS A 100 -8.47 16.03 16.02
C LYS A 100 -8.79 17.52 16.14
N ASN A 101 -7.82 18.36 15.82
CA ASN A 101 -7.94 19.83 15.86
C ASN A 101 -7.94 20.44 14.45
N SER A 102 -8.06 19.61 13.41
CA SER A 102 -8.18 20.08 12.04
C SER A 102 -9.55 20.72 11.85
N SER A 103 -9.55 21.92 11.28
CA SER A 103 -10.76 22.57 10.78
C SER A 103 -10.64 22.66 9.27
N PRO A 104 -11.67 22.24 8.50
CA PRO A 104 -11.71 22.49 7.07
C PRO A 104 -11.47 23.98 6.79
N HIS A 105 -10.76 24.29 5.72
CA HIS A 105 -10.58 25.68 5.30
C HIS A 105 -11.96 26.34 5.08
N GLU A 106 -12.09 27.64 5.37
CA GLU A 106 -13.37 28.38 5.29
C GLU A 106 -14.10 28.27 3.94
N ILE A 107 -13.39 27.89 2.88
CA ILE A 107 -13.91 27.78 1.51
C ILE A 107 -14.22 26.32 1.11
N GLU A 108 -13.87 25.34 1.95
CA GLU A 108 -14.29 23.95 1.77
C GLU A 108 -15.76 23.79 2.17
N ALA A 109 -16.66 24.14 1.25
CA ALA A 109 -18.10 24.09 1.50
C ALA A 109 -18.70 22.67 1.50
N HIS A 110 -17.88 21.61 1.37
CA HIS A 110 -18.37 20.23 1.30
C HIS A 110 -17.53 19.24 2.13
N ASP A 111 -18.22 18.29 2.75
CA ASP A 111 -17.62 17.21 3.56
C ASP A 111 -17.36 15.92 2.76
N ARG A 112 -17.18 16.03 1.43
CA ARG A 112 -16.92 14.88 0.54
C ARG A 112 -15.77 13.99 1.03
N ARG A 113 -14.78 14.58 1.71
CA ARG A 113 -13.65 13.85 2.32
C ARG A 113 -14.12 12.78 3.32
N LYS A 114 -15.19 13.05 4.09
CA LYS A 114 -15.76 12.13 5.08
C LYS A 114 -16.56 11.01 4.43
N THR A 115 -17.26 11.31 3.34
CA THR A 115 -18.17 10.36 2.69
C THR A 115 -17.48 9.49 1.62
N THR A 116 -16.40 9.99 1.02
CA THR A 116 -15.69 9.31 -0.07
C THR A 116 -14.54 8.46 0.45
N SER A 117 -13.96 8.79 1.61
CA SER A 117 -12.93 7.95 2.22
C SER A 117 -13.52 6.67 2.82
N ILE A 118 -12.65 5.68 3.00
CA ILE A 118 -12.98 4.45 3.72
C ILE A 118 -12.49 4.63 5.17
N ASN A 119 -13.18 4.06 6.15
CA ASN A 119 -12.77 4.10 7.57
C ASN A 119 -12.41 5.51 8.10
N TYR A 120 -13.17 6.54 7.73
CA TYR A 120 -12.93 7.90 8.21
C TYR A 120 -13.06 8.00 9.74
N ILE A 121 -12.00 8.43 10.41
CA ILE A 121 -11.98 8.76 11.84
C ILE A 121 -11.84 10.27 12.00
N ASP A 122 -10.85 10.85 11.33
CA ASP A 122 -10.63 12.29 11.22
C ASP A 122 -9.96 12.62 9.88
N ASP A 123 -9.62 13.89 9.67
CA ASP A 123 -9.01 14.37 8.42
C ASP A 123 -7.66 13.71 8.07
N PHE A 124 -7.01 13.08 9.05
CA PHE A 124 -5.79 12.32 8.86
C PHE A 124 -6.05 10.81 8.85
N ALA A 125 -6.68 10.29 9.91
CA ALA A 125 -6.92 8.87 10.13
C ALA A 125 -8.08 8.37 9.26
N LEU A 126 -7.75 7.90 8.06
CA LEU A 126 -8.70 7.35 7.08
C LEU A 126 -8.00 6.37 6.13
N ALA A 127 -8.77 5.73 5.27
CA ALA A 127 -8.29 4.94 4.15
C ALA A 127 -8.59 5.66 2.82
N THR A 128 -7.54 5.80 2.01
CA THR A 128 -7.65 6.32 0.63
C THR A 128 -7.80 5.17 -0.34
N TRP A 129 -8.34 5.45 -1.52
CA TRP A 129 -8.51 4.43 -2.54
C TRP A 129 -8.42 5.01 -3.94
N ALA A 130 -8.11 4.15 -4.90
CA ALA A 130 -8.11 4.45 -6.32
C ALA A 130 -8.91 3.37 -7.06
N PRO A 131 -9.64 3.73 -8.13
CA PRO A 131 -10.36 2.74 -8.94
C PRO A 131 -9.37 1.86 -9.71
N ILE A 132 -9.65 0.56 -9.77
CA ILE A 132 -8.89 -0.42 -10.56
C ILE A 132 -9.80 -1.10 -11.58
N GLN A 133 -9.23 -1.72 -12.61
CA GLN A 133 -9.92 -2.76 -13.36
C GLN A 133 -9.52 -4.13 -12.83
N LYS A 134 -10.43 -5.10 -12.96
CA LYS A 134 -10.15 -6.48 -12.57
C LYS A 134 -9.25 -7.09 -13.63
N GLU A 135 -8.05 -7.47 -13.24
CA GLU A 135 -7.02 -8.09 -14.07
C GLU A 135 -6.61 -9.43 -13.43
N ASN A 136 -5.88 -10.25 -14.18
CA ASN A 136 -5.34 -11.52 -13.66
C ASN A 136 -4.07 -11.30 -12.85
N GLU A 137 -3.31 -10.25 -13.16
CA GLU A 137 -1.99 -9.96 -12.60
C GLU A 137 -1.94 -8.48 -12.18
N TYR A 138 -1.32 -8.20 -11.04
CA TYR A 138 -1.09 -6.86 -10.53
C TYR A 138 0.37 -6.69 -10.12
N LYS A 139 1.03 -5.65 -10.64
CA LYS A 139 2.43 -5.33 -10.31
C LYS A 139 2.48 -4.12 -9.40
N LEU A 140 3.04 -4.30 -8.21
CA LEU A 140 3.15 -3.26 -7.20
C LEU A 140 4.60 -2.94 -6.94
N ASP A 141 4.96 -1.67 -7.05
CA ASP A 141 6.14 -1.11 -6.40
C ASP A 141 5.64 -0.22 -5.26
N VAL A 142 6.01 -0.57 -4.02
CA VAL A 142 5.63 0.17 -2.81
C VAL A 142 6.88 0.70 -2.13
N PHE A 143 6.98 2.02 -2.02
CA PHE A 143 8.06 2.69 -1.31
C PHE A 143 7.57 3.03 0.08
N VAL A 144 8.35 2.64 1.08
CA VAL A 144 8.13 3.00 2.48
C VAL A 144 9.32 3.82 2.94
N ASP A 145 9.03 4.98 3.52
CA ASP A 145 9.99 5.81 4.25
C ASP A 145 9.42 6.11 5.65
N LYS A 146 10.20 6.77 6.50
CA LYS A 146 9.87 7.05 7.90
C LYS A 146 8.49 7.69 8.10
N CYS A 147 8.02 8.48 7.14
CA CYS A 147 6.73 9.17 7.22
C CYS A 147 5.86 9.08 5.97
N SER A 148 6.16 8.18 5.03
CA SER A 148 5.35 7.99 3.83
C SER A 148 5.27 6.54 3.39
N VAL A 149 4.16 6.22 2.73
CA VAL A 149 4.05 5.04 1.88
C VAL A 149 3.50 5.48 0.53
N GLU A 150 4.16 5.03 -0.53
CA GLU A 150 3.85 5.38 -1.91
C GLU A 150 3.68 4.10 -2.72
N ILE A 151 2.49 3.92 -3.31
CA ILE A 151 2.11 2.73 -4.07
C ILE A 151 2.05 3.10 -5.54
N PHE A 152 2.74 2.33 -6.37
CA PHE A 152 2.69 2.42 -7.83
C PHE A 152 2.18 1.09 -8.39
N LEU A 153 1.02 1.13 -9.02
CA LEU A 153 0.39 -0.05 -9.64
C LEU A 153 0.64 -0.06 -11.15
N ASP A 154 1.03 -1.21 -11.68
CA ASP A 154 1.13 -1.54 -13.11
C ASP A 154 1.95 -0.50 -13.90
N GLY A 155 3.13 -0.16 -13.39
CA GLY A 155 4.01 0.83 -14.01
C GLY A 155 3.47 2.27 -13.90
N GLY A 156 2.71 2.57 -12.85
CA GLY A 156 2.23 3.92 -12.56
C GLY A 156 0.88 4.26 -13.18
N LYS A 157 0.07 3.26 -13.56
CA LYS A 157 -1.34 3.50 -13.93
C LYS A 157 -2.13 4.08 -12.77
N ILE A 158 -1.76 3.68 -11.55
CA ILE A 158 -2.18 4.31 -10.30
C ILE A 158 -0.91 4.67 -9.52
N ALA A 159 -0.89 5.88 -9.00
CA ALA A 159 0.06 6.34 -7.99
C ALA A 159 -0.75 6.80 -6.77
N MET A 160 -0.41 6.29 -5.59
CA MET A 160 -1.09 6.62 -4.34
C MET A 160 -0.06 6.90 -3.25
N THR A 161 -0.03 8.13 -2.77
CA THR A 161 0.91 8.58 -1.75
C THR A 161 0.15 9.00 -0.50
N ASN A 162 0.54 8.46 0.64
CA ASN A 162 -0.03 8.84 1.93
C ASN A 162 1.09 9.06 2.95
N LEU A 163 0.91 10.10 3.78
CA LEU A 163 1.69 10.26 5.00
C LEU A 163 1.25 9.23 6.05
N ILE A 164 2.22 8.73 6.79
CA ILE A 164 2.09 7.86 7.96
C ILE A 164 3.05 8.36 9.06
N PHE A 165 2.85 7.99 10.32
CA PHE A 165 3.77 8.37 11.40
C PHE A 165 3.94 7.23 12.41
N PRO A 166 4.53 6.10 11.99
CA PRO A 166 4.79 4.98 12.88
C PRO A 166 5.82 5.38 13.94
N THR A 167 5.65 4.90 15.17
CA THR A 167 6.61 5.14 16.25
C THR A 167 7.82 4.21 16.17
N GLU A 168 7.69 3.10 15.45
CA GLU A 168 8.77 2.17 15.09
C GLU A 168 8.64 1.74 13.63
N PRO A 169 9.74 1.49 12.88
CA PRO A 169 9.66 0.99 11.52
C PRO A 169 8.75 -0.24 11.37
N TYR A 170 7.93 -0.29 10.33
CA TYR A 170 7.23 -1.52 9.98
C TYR A 170 8.27 -2.57 9.54
N ASN A 171 8.45 -3.58 10.37
CA ASN A 171 9.48 -4.61 10.21
C ASN A 171 8.87 -5.95 9.78
N ARG A 172 7.54 -6.08 9.80
CA ARG A 172 6.78 -7.31 9.55
C ARG A 172 5.68 -7.07 8.53
N MET A 173 5.29 -8.15 7.87
CA MET A 173 4.25 -8.13 6.85
C MET A 173 3.37 -9.37 6.95
N CYS A 174 2.07 -9.22 6.72
CA CYS A 174 1.12 -10.33 6.73
C CYS A 174 0.21 -10.20 5.52
N PHE A 175 0.22 -11.20 4.64
CA PHE A 175 -0.73 -11.30 3.54
C PHE A 175 -1.97 -12.04 3.98
N TYR A 176 -3.13 -11.66 3.45
CA TYR A 176 -4.41 -12.29 3.74
C TYR A 176 -5.35 -12.22 2.54
N SER A 177 -6.30 -13.14 2.47
CA SER A 177 -7.32 -13.17 1.42
C SER A 177 -8.74 -13.32 2.00
N LYS A 178 -9.75 -12.86 1.25
CA LYS A 178 -11.17 -13.14 1.52
C LYS A 178 -11.90 -13.49 0.23
N GLY A 179 -12.91 -14.36 0.33
CA GLY A 179 -13.71 -14.78 -0.84
C GLY A 179 -12.97 -15.70 -1.82
N GLY A 180 -11.79 -16.19 -1.47
CA GLY A 180 -10.97 -17.07 -2.31
C GLY A 180 -9.49 -16.94 -1.99
N THR A 181 -8.64 -17.44 -2.89
CA THR A 181 -7.19 -17.44 -2.75
C THR A 181 -6.55 -16.67 -3.91
N PHE A 182 -5.37 -16.12 -3.67
CA PHE A 182 -4.53 -15.49 -4.69
C PHE A 182 -3.08 -15.96 -4.50
N ALA A 183 -2.20 -15.67 -5.46
CA ALA A 183 -0.78 -16.02 -5.35
C ALA A 183 0.09 -14.77 -5.41
N VAL A 184 1.23 -14.82 -4.73
CA VAL A 184 2.33 -13.88 -4.87
C VAL A 184 3.42 -14.61 -5.64
N ASP A 185 3.59 -14.25 -6.90
CA ASP A 185 4.49 -14.93 -7.83
C ASP A 185 5.95 -14.54 -7.64
N SER A 186 6.18 -13.26 -7.36
CA SER A 186 7.50 -12.73 -7.05
C SER A 186 7.36 -11.65 -5.99
N PHE A 187 8.23 -11.68 -5.00
CA PHE A 187 8.32 -10.63 -4.01
C PHE A 187 9.78 -10.39 -3.61
N SER A 188 10.24 -9.16 -3.81
CA SER A 188 11.53 -8.68 -3.34
C SER A 188 11.34 -7.48 -2.42
N VAL A 189 12.10 -7.47 -1.33
CA VAL A 189 12.27 -6.30 -0.45
C VAL A 189 13.65 -5.74 -0.68
N TYR A 190 13.78 -4.43 -0.93
CA TYR A 190 15.06 -3.76 -1.08
C TYR A 190 15.24 -2.70 0.00
N ARG A 191 16.36 -2.70 0.72
CA ARG A 191 16.71 -1.51 1.53
C ARG A 191 16.95 -0.35 0.58
N LEU A 192 16.45 0.82 0.93
CA LEU A 192 16.79 2.07 0.27
C LEU A 192 17.81 2.87 1.09
N GLY A 193 18.83 3.41 0.44
CA GLY A 193 19.82 4.27 1.07
C GLY A 193 20.52 5.19 0.06
N LEU A 194 20.97 6.35 0.53
CA LEU A 194 21.80 7.28 -0.24
C LEU A 194 23.25 6.78 -0.32
#